data_AF-A0A9W9W8R1-F1
#
_entry.id   AF-A0A9W9W8R1-F1
#
_cell.length_a   1.000
_cell.length_b   1.000
_cell.length_c   1.000
_cell.angle_alpha   90.00
_cell.angle_beta   90.00
_cell.angle_gamma   90.00
#
_symmetry.space_group_name_H-M   'P 1'
#
loop_
_entity.id
_entity.type
_entity.pdbx_description
1 polymer ?
#
loop_
_entity_poly.entity_id
_entity_poly.type
_entity_poly.pdbx_seq_one_letter_code
_entity_poly.pdbx_strand_id
1 'polypeptide(L)'
;MSFGISIGDIVLCAQVAHRLFSSITRGRRQAPQDLKELQVALFGLYCALGILKREYETVLASMPPEHSAALAYMIQSCQDTLHELDNATAQYREATDDRNAAIGPIRTQLRIQWKRIMWSFRGDTLTKYRQKLQTHTDSINLLLNTFLWLVSGTTLRLWANLTRLYFTGLLPVALSKEADLMSRG
;
A
#
# COMPACT_ATOMS: atom_id res chain seq x y z
N MET A 1 -18.56 -15.87 0.28
CA MET A 1 -18.81 -14.61 1.03
C MET A 1 -17.84 -13.58 0.47
N SER A 2 -18.33 -12.52 -0.20
CA SER A 2 -17.48 -11.47 -0.76
C SER A 2 -17.69 -10.18 0.02
N PHE A 3 -17.05 -10.06 1.17
CA PHE A 3 -16.73 -8.73 1.67
C PHE A 3 -15.55 -8.26 0.81
N GLY A 4 -15.88 -7.53 -0.26
CA GLY A 4 -14.86 -6.89 -1.09
C GLY A 4 -14.04 -5.96 -0.20
N ILE A 5 -12.73 -5.97 -0.37
CA ILE A 5 -11.85 -5.10 0.42
C ILE A 5 -12.24 -3.65 0.25
N SER A 6 -12.35 -2.96 1.37
CA SER A 6 -12.68 -1.54 1.41
C SER A 6 -11.40 -0.71 1.29
N ILE A 7 -11.53 0.50 0.74
CA ILE A 7 -10.50 1.53 0.86
C ILE A 7 -10.09 1.75 2.34
N GLY A 8 -11.00 1.46 3.29
CA GLY A 8 -10.72 1.47 4.72
C GLY A 8 -9.60 0.52 5.14
N ASP A 9 -9.53 -0.67 4.57
CA ASP A 9 -8.51 -1.68 4.90
C ASP A 9 -7.12 -1.23 4.43
N ILE A 10 -7.06 -0.63 3.24
CA ILE A 10 -5.83 -0.03 2.68
C ILE A 10 -5.34 1.11 3.57
N VAL A 11 -6.26 1.98 4.02
CA VAL A 11 -5.95 3.08 4.93
C VAL A 11 -5.43 2.56 6.28
N LEU A 12 -6.06 1.52 6.82
CA LEU A 12 -5.65 0.92 8.07
C LEU A 12 -4.25 0.31 7.97
N CYS A 13 -3.96 -0.45 6.90
CA CYS A 13 -2.61 -0.95 6.62
C CYS A 13 -1.58 0.18 6.53
N ALA A 14 -1.90 1.27 5.82
CA ALA A 14 -1.00 2.42 5.71
C ALA A 14 -0.74 3.07 7.08
N GLN A 15 -1.77 3.20 7.93
CA GLN A 15 -1.62 3.75 9.28
C GLN A 15 -0.76 2.87 10.18
N VAL A 16 -0.97 1.55 10.15
CA VAL A 16 -0.16 0.59 10.93
C VAL A 16 1.29 0.63 10.47
N ALA A 17 1.53 0.59 9.15
CA ALA A 17 2.88 0.70 8.58
C ALA A 17 3.59 2.01 8.99
N HIS A 18 2.88 3.14 8.95
CA HIS A 18 3.43 4.43 9.37
C HIS A 18 3.71 4.48 10.89
N ARG A 19 2.82 3.93 11.71
CA ARG A 19 3.03 3.84 13.16
C ARG A 19 4.27 3.02 13.49
N LEU A 20 4.43 1.85 12.87
CA LEU A 20 5.61 0.99 13.00
C LEU A 20 6.88 1.69 12.51
N PHE A 21 6.84 2.35 11.36
CA PHE A 21 7.95 3.16 10.87
C PHE A 21 8.32 4.26 11.89
N SER A 22 7.34 4.97 12.44
CA SER A 22 7.55 6.07 13.38
C SER A 22 8.11 5.60 14.74
N SER A 23 7.73 4.41 15.20
CA SER A 23 8.25 3.83 16.44
C SER A 23 9.70 3.38 16.28
N ILE A 24 10.05 2.83 15.11
CA ILE A 24 11.40 2.37 14.77
C ILE A 24 12.36 3.54 14.49
N THR A 25 11.87 4.67 13.97
CA THR A 25 12.69 5.85 13.61
C THR A 25 13.15 6.71 14.79
N ARG A 26 12.44 6.71 15.93
CA ARG A 26 12.65 7.66 17.05
C ARG A 26 13.96 7.49 17.86
N GLY A 27 14.88 6.57 17.49
CA GLY A 27 16.15 6.29 18.20
C GLY A 27 17.44 6.30 17.34
N ARG A 28 17.40 6.92 16.15
CA ARG A 28 18.17 6.53 14.94
C ARG A 28 19.69 6.77 14.85
N ARG A 29 20.37 7.43 15.81
CA ARG A 29 21.81 7.74 15.59
C ARG A 29 22.73 6.51 15.60
N GLN A 30 22.31 5.38 16.18
CA GLN A 30 23.13 4.14 16.28
C GLN A 30 22.30 2.85 16.08
N ALA A 31 21.32 2.86 15.17
CA ALA A 31 20.57 1.64 14.85
C ALA A 31 21.40 0.66 13.98
N PRO A 32 21.34 -0.66 14.22
CA PRO A 32 21.96 -1.69 13.38
C PRO A 32 21.28 -1.78 12.03
N GLN A 33 22.00 -2.36 11.08
CA GLN A 33 21.65 -2.38 9.67
C GLN A 33 20.28 -3.01 9.39
N ASP A 34 19.95 -4.13 10.04
CA ASP A 34 18.68 -4.81 9.79
C ASP A 34 17.44 -3.97 10.08
N LEU A 35 17.53 -3.12 11.10
CA LEU A 35 16.48 -2.21 11.49
C LEU A 35 16.31 -1.08 10.47
N LYS A 36 17.42 -0.58 9.92
CA LYS A 36 17.40 0.43 8.86
C LYS A 36 16.75 -0.14 7.61
N GLU A 37 17.03 -1.39 7.27
CA GLU A 37 16.48 -2.06 6.08
C GLU A 37 14.98 -2.40 6.27
N LEU A 38 14.56 -2.88 7.45
CA LEU A 38 13.15 -3.06 7.77
C LEU A 38 12.37 -1.74 7.68
N GLN A 39 12.98 -0.66 8.14
CA GLN A 39 12.40 0.68 8.09
C GLN A 39 12.26 1.22 6.66
N VAL A 40 13.22 0.93 5.77
CA VAL A 40 13.08 1.21 4.33
C VAL A 40 11.93 0.39 3.73
N ALA A 41 11.81 -0.89 4.09
CA ALA A 41 10.71 -1.73 3.62
C ALA A 41 9.33 -1.24 4.10
N LEU A 42 9.19 -0.88 5.38
CA LEU A 42 7.96 -0.30 5.93
C LEU A 42 7.59 1.03 5.27
N PHE A 43 8.59 1.88 5.02
CA PHE A 43 8.35 3.15 4.33
C PHE A 43 7.94 2.94 2.87
N GLY A 44 8.60 2.01 2.17
CA GLY A 44 8.23 1.62 0.80
C GLY A 44 6.79 1.11 0.72
N LEU A 45 6.41 0.23 1.64
CA LEU A 45 5.04 -0.28 1.74
C LEU A 45 4.04 0.85 2.04
N TYR A 46 4.35 1.75 2.97
CA TYR A 46 3.50 2.91 3.27
C TYR A 46 3.27 3.77 2.03
N CYS A 47 4.32 4.04 1.24
CA CYS A 47 4.21 4.79 0.00
C CYS A 47 3.37 4.04 -1.05
N ALA A 48 3.60 2.74 -1.24
CA ALA A 48 2.83 1.91 -2.18
C ALA A 48 1.35 1.86 -1.81
N LEU A 49 1.01 1.67 -0.53
CA LEU A 49 -0.36 1.73 -0.03
C LEU A 49 -0.97 3.14 -0.18
N GLY A 50 -0.17 4.19 -0.03
CA GLY A 50 -0.60 5.57 -0.26
C GLY A 50 -0.98 5.85 -1.71
N ILE A 51 -0.20 5.33 -2.66
CA ILE A 51 -0.51 5.40 -4.09
C ILE A 51 -1.75 4.56 -4.40
N LEU A 52 -1.80 3.32 -3.89
CA LEU A 52 -2.96 2.45 -4.07
C LEU A 52 -4.24 3.07 -3.54
N LYS A 53 -4.21 3.71 -2.36
CA LYS A 53 -5.35 4.44 -1.81
C LYS A 53 -5.83 5.53 -2.77
N ARG A 54 -4.91 6.28 -3.38
CA ARG A 54 -5.24 7.38 -4.30
C ARG A 54 -5.87 6.85 -5.59
N GLU A 55 -5.31 5.78 -6.13
CA GLU A 55 -5.71 5.21 -7.42
C GLU A 55 -6.73 4.08 -7.29
N TYR A 56 -7.26 3.82 -6.09
CA TYR A 56 -8.09 2.65 -5.77
C TYR A 56 -9.30 2.53 -6.71
N GLU A 57 -10.04 3.63 -6.90
CA GLU A 57 -11.23 3.66 -7.77
C GLU A 57 -10.86 3.41 -9.24
N THR A 58 -9.78 4.02 -9.71
CA THR A 58 -9.27 3.86 -11.08
C THR A 58 -8.86 2.41 -11.35
N VAL A 59 -8.15 1.80 -10.40
CA VAL A 59 -7.70 0.41 -10.48
C VAL A 59 -8.90 -0.53 -10.41
N LEU A 60 -9.83 -0.30 -9.49
CA LEU A 60 -11.02 -1.14 -9.32
C LEU A 60 -11.92 -1.12 -10.56
N ALA A 61 -12.13 0.05 -11.15
CA ALA A 61 -12.92 0.20 -12.39
C ALA A 61 -12.30 -0.52 -13.59
N SER A 62 -10.98 -0.70 -13.59
CA SER A 62 -10.22 -1.30 -14.68
C SER A 62 -9.94 -2.79 -14.47
N MET A 63 -10.25 -3.30 -13.29
CA MET A 63 -9.88 -4.63 -12.85
C MET A 63 -11.05 -5.61 -13.04
N PRO A 64 -10.82 -6.79 -13.65
CA PRO A 64 -11.83 -7.84 -13.70
C PRO A 64 -12.23 -8.28 -12.28
N PRO A 65 -13.48 -8.74 -12.06
CA PRO A 65 -13.95 -9.17 -10.74
C PRO A 65 -13.16 -10.36 -10.14
N GLU A 66 -12.49 -11.16 -10.97
CA GLU A 66 -11.57 -12.20 -10.52
C GLU A 66 -10.29 -11.63 -9.90
N HIS A 67 -9.78 -10.53 -10.47
CA HIS A 67 -8.54 -9.89 -10.03
C HIS A 67 -8.76 -8.99 -8.81
N SER A 68 -9.99 -8.53 -8.58
CA SER A 68 -10.35 -7.78 -7.36
C SER A 68 -10.31 -8.67 -6.12
N ALA A 69 -10.61 -9.96 -6.26
CA ALA A 69 -10.40 -10.95 -5.19
C ALA A 69 -8.92 -11.19 -4.90
N ALA A 70 -8.05 -11.12 -5.92
CA ALA A 70 -6.60 -11.22 -5.73
C ALA A 70 -6.03 -9.98 -5.02
N LEU A 71 -6.49 -8.77 -5.39
CA LEU A 71 -6.17 -7.54 -4.67
C LEU A 71 -6.65 -7.63 -3.21
N ALA A 72 -7.85 -8.17 -3.00
CA ALA A 72 -8.40 -8.38 -1.68
C ALA A 72 -7.48 -9.29 -0.83
N TYR A 73 -7.09 -10.44 -1.37
CA TYR A 73 -6.17 -11.36 -0.70
C TYR A 73 -4.82 -10.71 -0.39
N MET A 74 -4.26 -9.90 -1.31
CA MET A 74 -2.99 -9.23 -1.10
C MET A 74 -3.03 -8.21 0.03
N ILE A 75 -4.07 -7.38 0.11
CA ILE A 75 -4.20 -6.39 1.17
C ILE A 75 -4.49 -7.07 2.51
N GLN A 76 -5.28 -8.15 2.54
CA GLN A 76 -5.47 -8.95 3.75
C GLN A 76 -4.15 -9.56 4.22
N SER A 77 -3.38 -10.19 3.33
CA SER A 77 -2.08 -10.77 3.68
C SER A 77 -1.07 -9.71 4.15
N CYS A 78 -1.13 -8.51 3.57
CA CYS A 78 -0.37 -7.35 4.03
C CYS A 78 -0.78 -6.93 5.44
N GLN A 79 -2.09 -6.85 5.71
CA GLN A 79 -2.65 -6.55 7.02
C GLN A 79 -2.21 -7.57 8.06
N ASP A 80 -2.30 -8.86 7.74
CA ASP A 80 -1.88 -9.95 8.62
C ASP A 80 -0.38 -9.84 8.94
N THR A 81 0.45 -9.56 7.94
CA THR A 81 1.90 -9.37 8.12
C THR A 81 2.21 -8.14 8.99
N LEU A 82 1.49 -7.03 8.78
CA LEU A 82 1.63 -5.81 9.57
C LEU A 82 1.12 -5.99 10.99
N HIS A 83 0.06 -6.78 11.19
CA HIS A 83 -0.51 -7.06 12.51
C HIS A 83 0.35 -8.07 13.28
N GLU A 84 0.91 -9.08 12.61
CA GLU A 84 1.94 -9.95 13.17
C GLU A 84 3.14 -9.13 13.64
N LEU A 85 3.60 -8.19 12.80
CA LEU A 85 4.69 -7.28 13.14
C LEU A 85 4.29 -6.30 14.26
N ASP A 86 3.08 -5.75 14.24
CA ASP A 86 2.59 -4.83 15.28
C ASP A 86 2.43 -5.54 16.60
N ASN A 87 1.80 -6.71 16.66
CA ASN A 87 1.71 -7.55 17.86
C ASN A 87 3.08 -7.97 18.38
N ALA A 88 3.99 -8.36 17.48
CA ALA A 88 5.38 -8.65 17.81
C ALA A 88 6.11 -7.42 18.39
N THR A 89 5.62 -6.20 18.16
CA THR A 89 6.16 -4.96 18.75
C THR A 89 5.30 -4.38 19.89
N ALA A 90 4.05 -4.80 20.03
CA ALA A 90 3.04 -4.23 20.95
C ALA A 90 3.36 -4.54 22.41
N GLN A 91 3.77 -5.78 22.71
CA GLN A 91 4.21 -6.22 24.04
C GLN A 91 5.39 -5.39 24.59
N TYR A 92 6.07 -4.63 23.71
CA TYR A 92 7.23 -3.81 24.05
C TYR A 92 6.90 -2.31 24.14
N ARG A 93 5.69 -1.90 23.76
CA ARG A 93 5.17 -0.52 23.93
C ARG A 93 4.58 -0.31 25.32
N GLU A 94 3.90 -1.30 25.89
CA GLU A 94 3.31 -1.21 27.24
C GLU A 94 4.38 -1.05 28.33
N ALA A 95 5.54 -1.68 28.16
CA ALA A 95 6.72 -1.49 29.02
C ALA A 95 7.31 -0.07 29.01
N THR A 96 6.77 0.86 28.21
CA THR A 96 7.25 2.25 28.08
C THR A 96 6.27 3.33 28.55
N ASP A 97 5.04 2.98 28.97
CA ASP A 97 3.97 3.94 29.34
C ASP A 97 3.63 3.98 30.84
N ASP A 98 4.58 3.68 31.74
CA ASP A 98 4.41 3.91 33.19
C ASP A 98 4.46 5.41 33.51
N ARG A 99 3.29 5.99 33.80
CA ARG A 99 3.03 7.44 33.88
C ARG A 99 3.34 8.13 35.20
N ASN A 100 4.06 7.51 36.13
CA ASN A 100 4.37 8.13 37.42
C ASN A 100 5.86 8.00 37.81
N ALA A 101 6.74 8.78 37.18
CA ALA A 101 8.02 9.17 37.80
C ALA A 101 8.61 10.40 37.10
N ALA A 102 8.84 11.44 37.90
CA ALA A 102 9.41 12.71 37.51
C ALA A 102 10.78 12.56 36.82
N ILE A 103 10.96 13.37 35.76
CA ILE A 103 12.19 13.79 35.08
C ILE A 103 13.49 13.09 35.53
N GLY A 104 14.00 12.16 34.71
CA GLY A 104 15.34 11.58 34.90
C GLY A 104 15.94 11.04 33.61
N PRO A 105 17.28 11.00 33.48
CA PRO A 105 18.07 10.64 32.28
C PRO A 105 17.93 9.16 31.83
N ILE A 106 16.81 8.54 32.17
CA ILE A 106 16.43 7.14 32.04
C ILE A 106 15.43 6.95 30.87
N ARG A 107 14.65 7.98 30.48
CA ARG A 107 14.09 8.13 29.09
C ARG A 107 15.19 8.11 28.03
N THR A 108 16.37 8.55 28.41
CA THR A 108 17.60 8.64 27.64
C THR A 108 18.23 7.24 27.40
N GLN A 109 17.77 6.21 28.14
CA GLN A 109 18.14 4.79 28.04
C GLN A 109 17.00 3.82 27.62
N LEU A 110 15.74 4.24 27.50
CA LEU A 110 14.63 3.56 26.74
C LEU A 110 14.85 3.52 25.20
N ARG A 111 16.10 3.73 24.87
CA ARG A 111 16.71 4.60 23.85
C ARG A 111 18.20 4.25 23.79
N ILE A 112 18.73 3.73 24.91
CA ILE A 112 19.70 2.66 24.90
C ILE A 112 19.05 1.54 24.10
N GLN A 113 18.17 0.65 24.54
CA GLN A 113 18.08 -0.58 23.73
C GLN A 113 16.71 -1.15 23.32
N TRP A 114 15.99 -0.42 22.43
CA TRP A 114 15.51 -1.06 21.16
C TRP A 114 16.66 -1.87 20.55
N LYS A 115 17.91 -1.42 20.75
CA LYS A 115 19.19 -2.14 20.57
C LYS A 115 19.34 -3.52 21.28
N ARG A 116 18.28 -4.05 21.92
CA ARG A 116 18.15 -5.47 22.23
C ARG A 116 16.95 -6.18 21.56
N ILE A 117 15.93 -5.46 21.08
CA ILE A 117 14.95 -6.00 20.11
C ILE A 117 15.66 -6.45 18.81
N MET A 118 16.83 -5.85 18.55
CA MET A 118 17.80 -6.26 17.52
C MET A 118 18.75 -7.40 17.91
N TRP A 119 18.90 -7.76 19.19
CA TRP A 119 19.82 -8.83 19.56
C TRP A 119 19.24 -10.21 19.19
N SER A 120 17.90 -10.35 19.10
CA SER A 120 17.34 -11.72 18.99
C SER A 120 15.89 -11.83 18.53
N PHE A 121 15.45 -11.03 17.55
CA PHE A 121 14.38 -11.58 16.71
C PHE A 121 14.87 -12.79 15.88
N ARG A 122 16.19 -13.13 15.90
CA ARG A 122 16.83 -14.30 15.24
C ARG A 122 16.94 -13.97 13.74
N GLY A 123 18.09 -13.44 13.28
CA GLY A 123 18.25 -12.64 12.04
C GLY A 123 17.44 -13.07 10.79
N ASP A 124 17.12 -14.34 10.70
CA ASP A 124 16.18 -14.93 9.75
C ASP A 124 14.76 -14.31 9.78
N THR A 125 14.19 -13.89 10.91
CA THR A 125 12.81 -13.37 11.01
C THR A 125 12.65 -11.92 10.59
N LEU A 126 13.60 -11.03 10.94
CA LEU A 126 13.58 -9.64 10.46
C LEU A 126 13.78 -9.61 8.95
N THR A 127 14.65 -10.49 8.46
CA THR A 127 14.83 -10.73 7.03
C THR A 127 13.54 -11.28 6.42
N LYS A 128 12.84 -12.22 7.07
CA LYS A 128 11.51 -12.71 6.62
C LYS A 128 10.47 -11.59 6.56
N TYR A 129 10.35 -10.76 7.59
CA TYR A 129 9.39 -9.64 7.56
C TYR A 129 9.76 -8.62 6.49
N ARG A 130 11.05 -8.29 6.35
CA ARG A 130 11.53 -7.43 5.27
C ARG A 130 11.17 -8.01 3.90
N GLN A 131 11.46 -9.28 3.66
CA GLN A 131 11.13 -9.98 2.42
C GLN A 131 9.62 -9.99 2.18
N LYS A 132 8.80 -10.35 3.18
CA LYS A 132 7.33 -10.29 3.08
C LYS A 132 6.85 -8.88 2.73
N LEU A 133 7.35 -7.84 3.41
CA LEU A 133 6.97 -6.45 3.16
C LEU A 133 7.43 -5.98 1.77
N GLN A 134 8.60 -6.41 1.31
CA GLN A 134 9.09 -6.16 -0.05
C GLN A 134 8.21 -6.86 -1.08
N THR A 135 7.91 -8.15 -0.89
CA THR A 135 6.99 -8.90 -1.75
C THR A 135 5.62 -8.23 -1.83
N HIS A 136 5.07 -7.77 -0.70
CA HIS A 136 3.80 -7.01 -0.68
C HIS A 136 3.93 -5.70 -1.45
N THR A 137 5.02 -4.95 -1.25
CA THR A 137 5.29 -3.70 -1.95
C THR A 137 5.41 -3.92 -3.47
N ASP A 138 6.17 -4.93 -3.89
CA ASP A 138 6.42 -5.27 -5.28
C ASP A 138 5.13 -5.75 -5.95
N SER A 139 4.35 -6.58 -5.26
CA SER A 139 3.06 -7.07 -5.77
C SER A 139 2.06 -5.93 -5.93
N ILE A 140 1.97 -5.02 -4.95
CA ILE A 140 1.12 -3.82 -5.03
C ILE A 140 1.56 -2.94 -6.20
N ASN A 141 2.86 -2.69 -6.33
CA ASN A 141 3.41 -1.88 -7.43
C ASN A 141 3.17 -2.54 -8.79
N LEU A 142 3.28 -3.87 -8.89
CA LEU A 142 3.01 -4.60 -10.14
C LEU A 142 1.54 -4.43 -10.51
N LEU A 143 0.60 -4.67 -9.60
CA LEU A 143 -0.83 -4.45 -9.86
C LEU A 143 -1.08 -3.00 -10.28
N LEU A 144 -0.59 -2.03 -9.50
CA LEU A 144 -0.77 -0.61 -9.80
C LEU A 144 -0.27 -0.28 -11.21
N ASN A 145 0.96 -0.68 -11.53
CA ASN A 145 1.53 -0.43 -12.84
C ASN A 145 0.71 -1.12 -13.93
N THR A 146 0.36 -2.40 -13.78
CA THR A 146 -0.42 -3.14 -14.78
C THR A 146 -1.77 -2.47 -15.08
N PHE A 147 -2.53 -2.09 -14.05
CA PHE A 147 -3.85 -1.49 -14.27
C PHE A 147 -3.76 -0.02 -14.72
N LEU A 148 -2.83 0.77 -14.19
CA LEU A 148 -2.62 2.15 -14.67
C LEU A 148 -2.14 2.19 -16.13
N TRP A 149 -1.30 1.23 -16.54
CA TRP A 149 -0.91 1.07 -17.94
C TRP A 149 -2.10 0.66 -18.82
N LEU A 150 -2.99 -0.21 -18.34
CA LEU A 150 -4.20 -0.59 -19.08
C LEU A 150 -5.14 0.61 -19.28
N VAL A 151 -5.31 1.46 -18.27
CA VAL A 151 -6.08 2.72 -18.36
C VAL A 151 -5.43 3.69 -19.36
N SER A 152 -4.11 3.86 -19.27
CA SER A 152 -3.38 4.75 -20.17
C SER A 152 -3.38 4.24 -21.62
N GLY A 153 -3.32 2.92 -21.81
CA GLY A 153 -3.38 2.29 -23.13
C GLY A 153 -4.78 2.31 -23.75
N THR A 154 -5.84 2.14 -22.95
CA THR A 154 -7.23 2.23 -23.43
C THR A 154 -7.60 3.66 -23.81
N THR A 155 -7.17 4.65 -23.03
CA THR A 155 -7.34 6.06 -23.41
C THR A 155 -6.61 6.37 -24.72
N LEU A 156 -5.34 5.99 -24.87
CA LEU A 156 -4.62 6.18 -26.14
C LEU A 156 -5.31 5.51 -27.34
N ARG A 157 -5.86 4.30 -27.15
CA ARG A 157 -6.62 3.58 -28.20
C ARG A 157 -7.93 4.28 -28.57
N LEU A 158 -8.64 4.85 -27.59
CA LEU A 158 -9.85 5.63 -27.84
C LEU A 158 -9.54 6.92 -28.61
N TRP A 159 -8.48 7.63 -28.22
CA TRP A 159 -8.02 8.81 -28.95
C TRP A 159 -7.53 8.47 -30.36
N ALA A 160 -6.82 7.36 -30.55
CA ALA A 160 -6.42 6.86 -31.87
C ALA A 160 -7.64 6.47 -32.74
N ASN A 161 -8.66 5.85 -32.17
CA ASN A 161 -9.90 5.51 -32.88
C ASN A 161 -10.73 6.75 -33.21
N LEU A 162 -10.82 7.74 -32.31
CA LEU A 162 -11.50 9.01 -32.54
C LEU A 162 -10.82 9.83 -33.64
N THR A 163 -9.49 9.93 -33.59
CA THR A 163 -8.73 10.60 -34.66
C THR A 163 -8.86 9.87 -35.99
N ARG A 164 -8.89 8.53 -35.99
CA ARG A 164 -9.15 7.73 -37.20
C ARG A 164 -10.58 7.92 -37.73
N LEU A 165 -11.60 7.98 -36.88
CA LEU A 165 -12.99 8.25 -37.26
C LEU A 165 -13.19 9.68 -37.79
N TYR A 166 -12.47 10.64 -37.22
CA TYR A 166 -12.41 12.02 -37.70
C TYR A 166 -11.78 12.10 -39.09
N PHE A 167 -10.62 11.45 -39.30
CA PHE A 167 -9.91 11.45 -40.59
C PHE A 167 -10.60 10.63 -41.68
N THR A 168 -11.36 9.59 -41.32
CA THR A 168 -12.11 8.75 -42.29
C THR A 168 -13.49 9.31 -42.65
N GLY A 169 -13.87 10.47 -42.09
CA GLY A 169 -15.14 11.14 -42.41
C GLY A 169 -16.40 10.43 -41.87
N LEU A 170 -16.25 9.42 -41.01
CA LEU A 170 -17.35 8.63 -40.44
C LEU A 170 -17.95 9.24 -39.16
N LEU A 171 -17.23 10.16 -38.52
CA LEU A 171 -17.69 10.87 -37.32
C LEU A 171 -19.02 11.64 -37.51
N PRO A 172 -19.22 12.44 -38.58
CA PRO A 172 -20.51 13.12 -38.81
C PRO A 172 -21.67 12.15 -39.09
N VAL A 173 -21.39 10.97 -39.66
CA VAL A 173 -22.43 9.97 -39.98
C VAL A 173 -22.89 9.20 -38.73
N ALA A 174 -21.97 8.94 -37.80
CA ALA A 174 -22.28 8.26 -36.53
C ALA A 174 -23.12 9.16 -35.60
N LEU A 175 -22.73 10.43 -35.44
CA LEU A 175 -23.46 11.41 -34.61
C LEU A 175 -24.86 11.74 -35.18
N SER A 176 -25.01 11.77 -36.50
CA SER A 176 -26.32 11.98 -37.14
C SER A 176 -27.30 10.83 -36.90
N LYS A 177 -26.82 9.57 -36.82
CA LYS A 177 -27.68 8.40 -36.58
C LYS A 177 -28.18 8.32 -35.14
N GLU A 178 -27.40 8.74 -34.15
CA GLU A 178 -27.85 8.80 -32.76
C GLU A 178 -28.86 9.93 -32.53
N ALA A 179 -28.70 11.08 -33.21
CA ALA A 179 -29.66 12.17 -33.16
C ALA A 179 -31.03 11.81 -33.77
N ASP A 180 -31.06 11.03 -34.85
CA ASP A 180 -32.30 10.54 -35.46
C ASP A 180 -33.03 9.48 -34.61
N LEU A 181 -32.28 8.68 -33.84
CA LEU A 181 -32.85 7.69 -32.91
C LEU A 181 -33.46 8.35 -31.66
N MET A 182 -32.91 9.48 -31.21
CA MET A 182 -33.48 10.27 -30.10
C MET A 182 -34.69 11.13 -30.50
N SER A 183 -34.89 11.39 -31.80
CA SER A 183 -36.04 12.17 -32.32
C SER A 183 -37.28 11.30 -32.63
N ARG A 184 -37.14 9.97 -32.55
CA ARG A 184 -38.20 8.98 -32.85
C ARG A 184 -38.75 8.23 -31.62
N GLY A 185 -38.41 8.65 -30.40
CA GLY A 185 -39.03 8.20 -29.15
C GLY A 185 -39.90 9.28 -28.54
#